data_AF-A0A6G9Z7Q3-F1
#
_entry.id   AF-A0A6G9Z7Q3-F1
#
_cell.length_a   1.000
_cell.length_b   1.000
_cell.length_c   1.000
_cell.angle_alpha   90.00
_cell.angle_beta   90.00
_cell.angle_gamma   90.00
#
_symmetry.space_group_name_H-M   'P 1'
#
loop_
_entity.id
_entity.type
_entity.pdbx_description
1 polymer ?
#
loop_
_entity_poly.entity_id
_entity_poly.type
_entity_poly.pdbx_seq_one_letter_code
_entity_poly.pdbx_strand_id
1 'polypeptide(L)'
;MKHGKLPDWNGGVPSAPEALVVANSFAMFDNRLVLVESVSAELRITQPREIALYGRAFDVLANQAVTGETARELIRKALDMRSRRSRT
;
A
#
# COMPACT_ATOMS: atom_id res chain seq x y z
N MET A 1 -21.64 33.75 7.95
CA MET A 1 -21.72 32.46 8.68
C MET A 1 -20.31 32.04 9.08
N LYS A 2 -20.17 31.52 10.30
CA LYS A 2 -18.93 31.43 11.07
C LYS A 2 -17.95 30.36 10.53
N HIS A 3 -16.66 30.63 10.76
CA HIS A 3 -15.52 29.75 10.52
C HIS A 3 -15.72 28.33 11.07
N GLY A 4 -15.66 27.32 10.20
CA GLY A 4 -15.42 25.93 10.59
C GLY A 4 -13.92 25.68 10.59
N LYS A 5 -13.31 25.67 11.78
CA LYS A 5 -11.92 25.25 11.98
C LYS A 5 -11.84 23.77 11.55
N LEU A 6 -11.08 23.44 10.51
CA LEU A 6 -10.68 22.06 10.23
C LEU A 6 -9.92 21.53 11.46
N PRO A 7 -10.18 20.30 11.93
CA PRO A 7 -9.36 19.72 12.98
C PRO A 7 -7.91 19.64 12.48
N ASP A 8 -6.97 20.06 13.33
CA ASP A 8 -5.55 20.08 13.03
C ASP A 8 -5.11 18.65 12.66
N TRP A 9 -4.87 18.43 11.37
CA TRP A 9 -4.27 17.21 10.85
C TRP A 9 -2.83 17.13 11.37
N ASN A 10 -2.61 16.37 12.44
CA ASN A 10 -1.26 16.01 12.87
C ASN A 10 -0.74 14.88 11.96
N GLY A 11 -0.50 15.23 10.70
CA GLY A 11 0.15 14.36 9.72
C GLY A 11 1.57 14.03 10.16
N GLY A 12 1.74 12.91 10.85
CA GLY A 12 3.05 12.34 11.08
C GLY A 12 3.69 11.97 9.74
N VAL A 13 4.72 12.71 9.33
CA VAL A 13 5.59 12.36 8.21
C VAL A 13 6.67 11.40 8.72
N PRO A 14 6.88 10.23 8.10
CA PRO A 14 8.00 9.34 8.43
C PRO A 14 9.34 10.05 8.16
N SER A 15 10.33 9.85 9.02
CA SER A 15 11.63 10.55 8.99
C SER A 15 12.59 10.10 7.86
N ALA A 16 12.09 9.67 6.71
CA ALA A 16 12.87 9.19 5.57
C ALA A 16 12.72 10.14 4.36
N PRO A 17 13.79 10.44 3.60
CA PRO A 17 13.76 11.46 2.54
C PRO A 17 12.95 11.08 1.30
N GLU A 18 12.61 9.80 1.09
CA GLU A 18 11.86 9.32 -0.07
C GLU A 18 10.66 8.47 0.34
N ALA A 19 9.69 9.06 1.03
CA ALA A 19 8.37 8.42 1.15
C ALA A 19 7.71 8.39 -0.23
N LEU A 20 7.99 7.34 -1.01
CA LEU A 20 7.21 6.98 -2.20
C LEU A 20 5.82 6.56 -1.70
N VAL A 21 4.91 7.52 -1.61
CA VAL A 21 3.50 7.21 -1.39
C VAL A 21 3.04 6.45 -2.63
N VAL A 22 2.73 5.16 -2.46
CA VAL A 22 2.08 4.37 -3.50
C VAL A 22 0.74 5.04 -3.75
N ALA A 23 0.67 5.84 -4.82
CA ALA A 23 -0.38 6.84 -4.99
C ALA A 23 -1.78 6.25 -5.09
N ASN A 24 -1.91 4.96 -5.46
CA ASN A 24 -3.17 4.24 -5.38
C ASN A 24 -2.91 2.76 -5.05
N SER A 25 -3.45 2.29 -3.93
CA SER A 25 -3.54 0.86 -3.64
C SER A 25 -4.81 0.29 -4.27
N PHE A 26 -4.87 -1.01 -4.51
CA PHE A 26 -6.11 -1.63 -4.96
C PHE A 26 -6.32 -3.02 -4.35
N ALA A 27 -7.58 -3.39 -4.20
CA ALA A 27 -8.01 -4.72 -3.79
C ALA A 27 -8.94 -5.31 -4.85
N MET A 28 -8.76 -6.59 -5.16
CA MET A 28 -9.61 -7.32 -6.11
C MET A 28 -10.43 -8.39 -5.38
N PHE A 29 -11.71 -8.48 -5.72
CA PHE A 29 -12.64 -9.51 -5.23
C PHE A 29 -13.09 -10.34 -6.42
N ASP A 30 -12.42 -11.46 -6.62
CA ASP A 30 -12.55 -12.34 -7.78
C ASP A 30 -12.52 -11.54 -9.10
N ASN A 31 -13.29 -12.00 -10.09
CA ASN A 31 -13.47 -11.33 -11.37
C ASN A 31 -14.72 -10.42 -11.36
N ARG A 32 -15.06 -9.84 -10.19
CA ARG A 32 -16.34 -9.13 -10.01
C ARG A 32 -16.20 -7.67 -9.58
N LEU A 33 -15.17 -7.34 -8.81
CA LEU A 33 -15.00 -6.01 -8.24
C LEU A 33 -13.52 -5.70 -8.02
N VAL A 34 -13.12 -4.48 -8.36
CA VAL A 34 -11.87 -3.89 -7.88
C VAL A 34 -12.19 -2.61 -7.12
N LEU A 35 -11.58 -2.46 -5.94
CA LEU A 35 -11.59 -1.23 -5.17
C LEU A 35 -10.23 -0.57 -5.33
N VAL A 36 -10.21 0.72 -5.68
CA VAL A 36 -8.98 1.51 -5.78
C VAL A 36 -9.08 2.63 -4.77
N GLU A 37 -8.17 2.62 -3.80
CA GLU A 37 -8.06 3.71 -2.83
C GLU A 37 -7.18 4.80 -3.43
N SER A 38 -7.75 5.98 -3.61
CA SER A 38 -7.02 7.19 -4.00
C SER A 38 -7.01 8.19 -2.83
N VAL A 39 -6.18 9.23 -2.95
CA VAL A 39 -6.02 10.27 -1.93
C VAL A 39 -7.35 10.96 -1.57
N SER A 40 -8.28 11.05 -2.52
CA SER A 40 -9.55 11.76 -2.34
C SER A 40 -10.78 10.86 -2.20
N ALA A 41 -10.74 9.65 -2.76
CA ALA A 41 -11.92 8.79 -2.85
C ALA A 41 -11.56 7.33 -3.16
N GLU A 42 -12.48 6.42 -2.82
CA GLU A 42 -12.48 5.03 -3.27
C GLU A 42 -13.23 4.91 -4.61
N LEU A 43 -12.63 4.24 -5.59
CA LEU A 43 -13.27 3.87 -6.85
C LEU A 43 -13.74 2.42 -6.80
N ARG A 44 -15.00 2.19 -7.18
CA ARG A 44 -15.61 0.86 -7.34
C ARG A 44 -15.68 0.49 -8.82
N ILE A 45 -14.85 -0.45 -9.24
CA ILE A 45 -14.73 -0.88 -10.65
C ILE A 45 -15.40 -2.24 -10.83
N THR A 46 -16.44 -2.30 -11.67
CA THR A 46 -17.18 -3.53 -11.98
C THR A 46 -17.17 -3.88 -13.47
N GLN A 47 -16.59 -3.03 -14.33
CA GLN A 47 -16.51 -3.30 -15.77
C GLN A 47 -15.54 -4.46 -16.03
N PRO A 48 -15.96 -5.55 -16.71
CA PRO A 48 -15.11 -6.74 -16.90
C PRO A 48 -13.75 -6.46 -17.55
N ARG A 49 -13.70 -5.53 -18.52
CA ARG A 49 -12.45 -5.14 -19.19
C ARG A 49 -11.46 -4.45 -18.25
N GLU A 50 -11.96 -3.67 -17.30
CA GLU A 50 -11.13 -2.96 -16.32
C GLU A 50 -10.69 -3.93 -15.22
N ILE A 51 -11.58 -4.81 -14.75
CA ILE A 51 -11.21 -5.91 -13.85
C ILE A 51 -10.07 -6.74 -14.45
N ALA A 52 -10.15 -7.08 -15.74
CA ALA A 52 -9.09 -7.82 -16.43
C ALA A 52 -7.77 -7.04 -16.52
N LEU A 53 -7.83 -5.70 -16.61
CA LEU A 53 -6.62 -4.85 -16.58
C LEU A 53 -5.95 -4.90 -15.20
N TYR A 54 -6.73 -4.72 -14.13
CA TYR A 54 -6.21 -4.80 -12.76
C TYR A 54 -5.73 -6.21 -12.41
N GLY A 55 -6.36 -7.25 -12.95
CA GLY A 55 -5.88 -8.64 -12.82
C GLY A 55 -4.47 -8.81 -13.36
N ARG A 56 -4.20 -8.29 -14.57
CA ARG A 56 -2.84 -8.33 -15.13
C ARG A 56 -1.83 -7.54 -14.28
N ALA A 57 -2.24 -6.40 -13.72
CA ALA A 57 -1.38 -5.63 -12.83
C ALA A 57 -1.07 -6.41 -11.54
N PHE A 58 -2.07 -7.07 -10.97
CA PHE A 58 -1.89 -7.96 -9.82
C PHE A 58 -0.92 -9.10 -10.14
N ASP A 59 -1.07 -9.77 -11.28
CA ASP A 59 -0.19 -10.87 -11.67
C ASP A 59 1.28 -10.43 -11.77
N VAL A 60 1.55 -9.23 -12.32
CA VAL A 60 2.90 -8.67 -12.38
C VAL A 60 3.48 -8.47 -10.98
N LEU A 61 2.70 -7.91 -10.05
CA LEU A 61 3.14 -7.68 -8.67
C LEU A 61 3.31 -8.99 -7.90
N ALA A 62 2.38 -9.93 -8.05
CA ALA A 62 2.42 -11.23 -7.41
C ALA A 62 3.65 -12.04 -7.83
N ASN A 63 4.04 -11.98 -9.11
CA ASN A 63 5.24 -12.64 -9.62
C ASN A 63 6.55 -12.05 -9.07
N GLN A 64 6.53 -10.80 -8.59
CA GLN A 64 7.69 -10.16 -7.96
C GLN A 64 7.71 -10.33 -6.43
N ALA A 65 6.61 -10.78 -5.84
CA ALA A 65 6.48 -10.90 -4.40
C ALA A 65 7.24 -12.12 -3.88
N VAL A 66 8.11 -11.90 -2.89
CA VAL A 66 8.67 -12.98 -2.08
C VAL A 66 7.65 -13.37 -1.02
N THR A 67 7.31 -14.65 -0.92
CA THR A 67 6.33 -15.19 0.04
C THR A 67 6.91 -16.35 0.84
N GLY A 68 6.14 -16.90 1.79
CA GLY A 68 6.52 -18.10 2.53
C GLY A 68 7.78 -17.92 3.38
N GLU A 69 8.62 -18.96 3.43
CA GLU A 69 9.78 -18.97 4.33
C GLU A 69 10.84 -17.95 3.94
N THR A 70 11.09 -17.74 2.65
CA THR A 70 12.03 -16.72 2.18
C THR A 70 11.62 -15.32 2.62
N ALA A 71 10.31 -15.01 2.61
CA ALA A 71 9.82 -13.74 3.15
C ALA A 71 10.07 -13.62 4.65
N ARG A 72 9.86 -14.70 5.42
CA ARG A 72 10.14 -14.72 6.87
C ARG A 72 11.61 -14.51 7.17
N GLU A 73 12.51 -15.10 6.38
CA GLU A 73 13.95 -14.88 6.53
C GLU A 73 14.35 -13.43 6.28
N LEU A 74 13.79 -12.77 5.26
CA LEU A 74 14.03 -11.36 5.00
C LEU A 74 13.58 -10.48 6.17
N ILE A 75 12.41 -10.79 6.75
CA ILE A 75 11.89 -10.09 7.93
C ILE A 75 12.82 -10.28 9.14
N ARG A 76 13.24 -11.52 9.43
CA ARG A 76 14.17 -11.82 10.55
C ARG A 76 15.49 -11.05 10.40
N LYS A 77 16.07 -11.04 9.20
CA LYS A 77 17.30 -10.27 8.91
C LYS A 77 17.11 -8.77 9.18
N ALA A 78 15.98 -8.19 8.76
CA ALA A 78 15.69 -6.78 9.01
C ALA A 78 15.54 -6.46 10.51
N LEU A 79 14.90 -7.34 11.28
CA LEU A 79 14.76 -7.20 12.73
C LEU A 79 16.12 -7.22 13.44
N ASP A 80 17.01 -8.15 13.04
CA ASP A 80 18.36 -8.22 13.60
C ASP A 80 19.14 -6.93 13.33
N MET A 81 19.09 -6.40 12.10
CA MET A 81 19.73 -5.14 11.74
C MET A 81 19.21 -3.96 12.56
N ARG A 82 17.88 -3.86 12.74
CA ARG A 82 17.26 -2.81 13.56
C ARG A 82 17.70 -2.91 15.02
N SER A 83 17.77 -4.12 15.57
CA SER A 83 18.19 -4.33 16.97
C SER A 83 19.65 -3.93 17.22
N ARG A 84 20.53 -4.10 16.21
CA ARG A 84 21.93 -3.66 16.28
C ARG A 84 22.04 -2.14 16.25
N ARG A 85 21.31 -1.47 15.36
CA ARG A 85 21.30 0.00 15.26
C ARG A 85 20.77 0.69 16.53
N SER A 86 19.88 0.05 17.29
CA SER A 86 19.34 0.60 18.53
C SER A 86 20.27 0.45 19.74
N ARG A 87 21.35 -0.35 19.64
CA ARG A 87 22.32 -0.58 20.73
C ARG A 87 23.59 0.27 20.60
N THR A 88 23.76 0.94 19.47
CA THR A 88 24.79 1.97 19.22
C THR A 88 24.21 3.34 19.46
#